data_AF-A0A358GHB5-F1
#
_entry.id   AF-A0A358GHB5-F1
#
_cell.length_a   1.000
_cell.length_b   1.000
_cell.length_c   1.000
_cell.angle_alpha   90.00
_cell.angle_beta   90.00
_cell.angle_gamma   90.00
#
_symmetry.space_group_name_H-M   'P 1'
#
loop_
_entity.id
_entity.type
_entity.pdbx_description
1 polymer ?
#
loop_
_entity_poly.entity_id
_entity_poly.type
_entity_poly.pdbx_seq_one_letter_code
_entity_poly.pdbx_strand_id
1 'polypeptide(L)'
;MGGREREAVMPHPVIVEVRQVASNQIVVTYDQPADLASATNISNYWIRSNMSSPSDIASVGMGEAISKENTIRADRGMITPINNSKTRFVITFNVNATMGVLYILLPCFVNLEGRSGYTGGNWGPFSRNMFIGL
;
A
#
# COMPACT_ATOMS: atom_id res chain seq x y z
N MET A 1 -5.25 -38.75 -12.66
CA MET A 1 -4.05 -38.13 -13.27
C MET A 1 -4.45 -36.75 -13.74
N GLY A 2 -3.83 -35.62 -13.42
CA GLY A 2 -2.69 -35.25 -12.60
C GLY A 2 -2.93 -33.79 -12.20
N GLY A 3 -2.23 -33.31 -11.18
CA GLY A 3 -2.57 -32.12 -10.39
C GLY A 3 -2.90 -30.87 -11.21
N ARG A 4 -3.89 -30.11 -10.72
CA ARG A 4 -3.85 -28.65 -10.83
C ARG A 4 -2.52 -28.23 -10.23
N GLU A 5 -1.53 -27.96 -11.09
CA GLU A 5 -0.35 -27.21 -10.69
C GLU A 5 -0.88 -26.01 -9.92
N ARG A 6 -0.61 -25.98 -8.61
CA ARG A 6 -0.80 -24.76 -7.84
C ARG A 6 0.05 -23.75 -8.58
N GLU A 7 -0.58 -22.82 -9.30
CA GLU A 7 0.10 -21.62 -9.80
C GLU A 7 1.06 -21.20 -8.70
N ALA A 8 2.35 -21.29 -8.97
CA ALA A 8 3.36 -20.97 -7.97
C ALA A 8 3.18 -19.48 -7.70
N VAL A 9 2.40 -19.16 -6.66
CA VAL A 9 2.18 -17.77 -6.24
C VAL A 9 3.56 -17.22 -5.95
N MET A 10 4.02 -16.29 -6.79
CA MET A 10 5.34 -15.69 -6.65
C MET A 10 5.44 -15.15 -5.22
N PRO A 11 6.47 -15.56 -4.43
CA PRO A 11 6.63 -15.05 -3.07
C PRO A 11 6.71 -13.53 -3.07
N HIS A 12 5.91 -12.89 -2.23
CA HIS A 12 5.82 -11.44 -2.12
C HIS A 12 5.46 -11.05 -0.68
N PRO A 13 5.85 -9.84 -0.26
CA PRO A 13 5.43 -9.31 1.03
C PRO A 13 3.94 -8.97 1.01
N VAL A 14 3.24 -9.26 2.10
CA VAL A 14 1.81 -8.98 2.28
C VAL A 14 1.64 -8.04 3.47
N ILE A 15 0.80 -7.01 3.33
CA ILE A 15 0.50 -6.11 4.45
C ILE A 15 -0.12 -6.89 5.60
N VAL A 16 0.43 -6.66 6.80
CA VAL A 16 -0.12 -7.09 8.07
C VAL A 16 -0.94 -5.97 8.71
N GLU A 17 -0.42 -4.74 8.67
CA GLU A 17 -1.04 -3.58 9.34
C GLU A 17 -0.72 -2.28 8.60
N VAL A 18 -1.73 -1.42 8.53
CA VAL A 18 -1.58 0.01 8.23
C VAL A 18 -2.13 0.79 9.42
N ARG A 19 -1.32 1.71 9.95
CA ARG A 19 -1.71 2.55 11.08
C ARG A 19 -1.37 4.00 10.81
N GLN A 20 -2.35 4.89 10.94
CA GLN A 20 -2.10 6.33 10.94
C GLN A 20 -1.35 6.73 12.22
N VAL A 21 -0.25 7.46 12.08
CA VAL A 21 0.59 7.92 13.20
C VAL A 21 0.64 9.45 13.32
N ALA A 22 0.23 10.16 12.28
CA ALA A 22 -0.03 11.60 12.28
C ALA A 22 -1.11 11.92 11.23
N SER A 23 -1.63 13.16 11.22
CA SER A 23 -2.67 13.57 10.27
C SER A 23 -2.29 13.30 8.81
N ASN A 24 -1.01 13.38 8.46
CA ASN A 24 -0.48 13.12 7.12
C ASN A 24 0.51 11.95 7.06
N GLN A 25 0.51 11.04 8.05
CA GLN A 25 1.44 9.91 8.07
C GLN A 25 0.78 8.60 8.42
N ILE A 26 1.12 7.57 7.64
CA ILE A 26 0.77 6.17 7.95
C ILE A 26 2.03 5.32 8.02
N VAL A 27 2.02 4.33 8.90
CA VAL A 27 3.01 3.25 8.95
C VAL A 27 2.42 2.01 8.31
N VAL A 28 3.15 1.45 7.36
CA VAL A 28 2.84 0.19 6.66
C VAL A 28 3.77 -0.89 7.18
N THR A 29 3.21 -2.03 7.60
CA THR A 29 3.96 -3.19 8.06
C THR A 29 3.65 -4.39 7.18
N TYR A 30 4.69 -5.00 6.60
CA TYR A 30 4.64 -6.23 5.82
C TYR A 30 5.03 -7.45 6.67
N ASP A 31 4.58 -8.64 6.26
CA ASP A 31 4.93 -9.92 6.90
C ASP A 31 6.36 -10.38 6.61
N GLN A 32 6.95 -9.89 5.52
CA GLN A 32 8.26 -10.28 5.01
C GLN A 32 9.05 -9.04 4.54
N PRO A 33 10.39 -9.12 4.49
CA PRO A 33 11.23 -8.03 3.97
C PRO A 33 10.87 -7.70 2.52
N ALA A 34 10.53 -6.44 2.28
CA ALA A 34 10.27 -5.94 0.94
C ALA A 34 11.56 -5.43 0.28
N ASP A 35 11.63 -5.56 -1.04
CA ASP A 35 12.65 -4.86 -1.82
C ASP A 35 12.47 -3.34 -1.67
N LEU A 36 13.58 -2.64 -1.39
CA LEU A 36 13.55 -1.22 -1.04
C LEU A 36 13.02 -0.38 -2.21
N ALA A 37 13.52 -0.62 -3.43
CA ALA A 37 13.17 0.20 -4.59
C ALA A 37 11.67 0.13 -4.90
N SER A 38 11.10 -1.06 -4.90
CA SER A 38 9.67 -1.26 -5.12
C SER A 38 8.80 -0.84 -3.93
N ALA A 39 9.28 -1.00 -2.69
CA ALA A 39 8.55 -0.58 -1.49
C ALA A 39 8.52 0.95 -1.31
N THR A 40 9.55 1.68 -1.77
CA THR A 40 9.60 3.15 -1.66
C THR A 40 9.08 3.87 -2.90
N ASN A 41 8.75 3.14 -3.97
CA ASN A 41 8.09 3.73 -5.13
C ASN A 41 6.63 4.06 -4.78
N ILE A 42 6.30 5.32 -4.51
CA ILE A 42 4.95 5.71 -4.10
C ILE A 42 3.88 5.42 -5.15
N SER A 43 4.26 5.33 -6.43
CA SER A 43 3.36 4.96 -7.52
C SER A 43 3.05 3.46 -7.60
N ASN A 44 3.51 2.67 -6.61
CA ASN A 44 3.06 1.31 -6.34
C ASN A 44 1.90 1.27 -5.33
N TYR A 45 1.35 2.42 -4.92
CA TYR A 45 0.37 2.50 -3.84
C TYR A 45 -0.86 3.31 -4.25
N TRP A 46 -2.02 2.82 -3.83
CA TRP A 46 -3.30 3.52 -3.91
C TRP A 46 -3.86 3.68 -2.50
N ILE A 47 -4.56 4.79 -2.26
CA ILE A 47 -5.44 4.92 -1.10
C ILE A 47 -6.86 5.13 -1.60
N ARG A 48 -7.71 4.16 -1.30
CA ARG A 48 -9.13 4.22 -1.56
C ARG A 48 -9.83 4.89 -0.38
N SER A 49 -10.79 5.77 -0.64
CA SER A 49 -11.66 6.31 0.43
C SER A 49 -13.14 6.22 0.09
N ASN A 50 -14.00 6.31 1.11
CA ASN A 50 -15.45 6.42 0.95
C ASN A 50 -15.93 7.85 0.60
N MET A 51 -15.02 8.75 0.22
CA MET A 51 -15.37 10.08 -0.27
C MET A 51 -15.81 10.01 -1.74
N SER A 52 -16.78 10.85 -2.11
CA SER A 52 -17.24 10.96 -3.51
C SER A 52 -16.23 11.65 -4.43
N SER A 53 -15.38 12.51 -3.90
CA SER A 53 -14.34 13.23 -4.64
C SER A 53 -13.17 13.54 -3.70
N PRO A 54 -12.19 12.64 -3.59
CA PRO A 54 -11.08 12.82 -2.65
C PRO A 54 -10.15 13.96 -3.09
N SER A 55 -9.90 14.90 -2.18
CA SER A 55 -8.90 15.97 -2.34
C SER A 55 -7.73 15.83 -1.34
N ASP A 56 -7.77 14.80 -0.51
CA ASP A 56 -6.88 14.53 0.60
C ASP A 56 -5.83 13.45 0.25
N ILE A 57 -5.47 12.58 1.21
CA ILE A 57 -4.51 11.49 1.00
C ILE A 57 -5.02 10.40 0.04
N ALA A 58 -6.33 10.33 -0.21
CA ALA A 58 -6.88 9.33 -1.11
C ALA A 58 -6.59 9.66 -2.57
N SER A 59 -6.26 8.62 -3.33
CA SER A 59 -5.97 8.70 -4.76
C SER A 59 -7.14 8.21 -5.62
N VAL A 60 -8.09 7.49 -5.03
CA VAL A 60 -9.20 6.85 -5.75
C VAL A 60 -10.45 6.71 -4.85
N GLY A 61 -11.64 6.86 -5.43
CA GLY A 61 -12.91 6.64 -4.72
C GLY A 61 -13.26 5.15 -4.53
N MET A 62 -14.14 4.85 -3.58
CA MET A 62 -14.50 3.47 -3.20
C MET A 62 -15.15 2.65 -4.32
N GLY A 63 -15.80 3.29 -5.29
CA GLY A 63 -16.44 2.63 -6.44
C GLY A 63 -15.57 2.51 -7.69
N GLU A 64 -14.39 3.11 -7.71
CA GLU A 64 -13.56 3.20 -8.91
C GLU A 64 -12.56 2.03 -9.02
N ALA A 65 -12.25 1.59 -10.22
CA ALA A 65 -11.16 0.61 -10.42
C ALA A 65 -9.80 1.27 -10.15
N ILE A 66 -8.85 0.53 -9.56
CA ILE A 66 -7.46 1.00 -9.50
C ILE A 66 -6.80 0.87 -10.87
N SER A 67 -6.03 1.88 -11.25
CA SER A 67 -5.27 1.94 -12.49
C SER A 67 -3.99 2.75 -12.29
N LYS A 68 -3.07 2.75 -13.26
CA LYS A 68 -1.82 3.51 -13.15
C LYS A 68 -2.07 5.02 -13.06
N GLU A 69 -3.19 5.49 -13.61
CA GLU A 69 -3.55 6.90 -13.67
C GLU A 69 -4.03 7.45 -12.32
N ASN A 70 -4.51 6.58 -11.42
CA ASN A 70 -5.04 6.96 -10.10
C ASN A 70 -4.21 6.41 -8.92
N THR A 71 -2.95 6.05 -9.17
CA THR A 71 -1.98 5.78 -8.10
C THR A 71 -1.67 7.06 -7.32
N ILE A 72 -1.14 6.91 -6.10
CA ILE A 72 -0.54 8.04 -5.39
C ILE A 72 0.63 8.57 -6.23
N ARG A 73 0.52 9.84 -6.62
CA ARG A 73 1.51 10.51 -7.46
C ARG A 73 2.75 10.87 -6.64
N ALA A 74 3.90 10.93 -7.30
CA ALA A 74 5.18 11.28 -6.68
C ALA A 74 5.19 12.68 -6.02
N ASP A 75 4.35 13.60 -6.49
CA ASP A 75 4.19 14.94 -5.93
C ASP A 75 3.22 15.01 -4.74
N ARG A 76 2.62 13.89 -4.32
CA ARG A 76 1.63 13.82 -3.21
C ARG A 76 2.20 13.25 -1.91
N GLY A 77 3.40 12.69 -1.93
CA GLY A 77 4.04 12.18 -0.72
C GLY A 77 5.35 11.44 -0.99
N MET A 78 5.88 10.85 0.07
CA MET A 78 7.15 10.14 0.11
C MET A 78 7.03 8.90 1.00
N ILE A 79 7.76 7.84 0.66
CA ILE A 79 7.86 6.63 1.48
C ILE A 79 9.30 6.48 1.98
N THR A 80 9.49 6.29 3.29
CA THR A 80 10.81 6.01 3.88
C THR A 80 10.78 4.76 4.76
N PRO A 81 11.85 3.96 4.79
CA PRO A 81 11.97 2.85 5.74
C PRO A 81 12.14 3.38 7.17
N ILE A 82 11.51 2.73 8.15
CA ILE A 82 11.60 3.15 9.57
C ILE A 82 12.88 2.58 10.23
N ASN A 83 13.49 1.55 9.64
CA ASN A 83 14.73 0.91 10.10
C ASN A 83 15.29 -0.04 9.01
N ASN A 84 16.30 -0.83 9.37
CA ASN A 84 16.94 -1.79 8.46
C ASN A 84 16.17 -3.11 8.27
N SER A 85 14.97 -3.26 8.86
CA SER A 85 14.19 -4.51 8.75
C SER A 85 13.57 -4.74 7.38
N LYS A 86 13.40 -3.67 6.58
CA LYS A 86 12.68 -3.69 5.29
C LYS A 86 11.23 -4.21 5.38
N THR A 87 10.67 -4.32 6.59
CA THR A 87 9.27 -4.72 6.82
C THR A 87 8.38 -3.53 7.15
N ARG A 88 8.96 -2.38 7.52
CA ARG A 88 8.23 -1.21 8.02
C ARG A 88 8.61 0.05 7.28
N PHE A 89 7.59 0.73 6.76
CA PHE A 89 7.74 1.96 5.99
C PHE A 89 6.77 3.00 6.51
N VAL A 90 7.17 4.27 6.50
CA VAL A 90 6.26 5.40 6.72
C VAL A 90 5.96 6.04 5.38
N ILE A 91 4.68 6.27 5.09
CA ILE A 91 4.24 7.13 4.00
C ILE A 91 3.89 8.48 4.61
N THR A 92 4.56 9.53 4.14
CA THR A 92 4.28 10.92 4.52
C THR A 92 3.63 11.62 3.33
N PHE A 93 2.41 12.13 3.54
CA PHE A 93 1.63 12.84 2.53
C PHE A 93 1.84 14.35 2.64
N ASN A 94 1.67 15.05 1.52
CA ASN A 94 1.72 16.51 1.46
C ASN A 94 0.40 17.17 1.93
N VAL A 95 -0.63 16.37 2.16
CA VAL A 95 -1.94 16.78 2.67
C VAL A 95 -2.36 15.87 3.82
N ASN A 96 -3.25 16.34 4.67
CA ASN A 96 -3.79 15.55 5.79
C ASN A 96 -4.88 14.59 5.31
N ALA A 97 -5.03 13.48 6.03
CA ALA A 97 -6.23 12.66 6.00
C ALA A 97 -7.41 13.47 6.53
N THR A 98 -8.56 13.36 5.89
CA THR A 98 -9.82 13.87 6.43
C THR A 98 -10.26 13.00 7.61
N MET A 99 -10.55 13.64 8.75
CA MET A 99 -11.02 12.98 9.97
C MET A 99 -12.34 12.22 9.72
N GLY A 100 -12.44 11.00 10.25
CA GLY A 100 -13.66 10.17 10.14
C GLY A 100 -13.88 9.48 8.79
N VAL A 101 -13.04 9.76 7.78
CA VAL A 101 -13.08 9.08 6.48
C VAL A 101 -12.45 7.69 6.61
N LEU A 102 -13.06 6.70 5.96
CA LEU A 102 -12.54 5.35 5.86
C LEU A 102 -11.56 5.27 4.69
N TYR A 103 -10.34 4.82 4.97
CA TYR A 103 -9.30 4.59 3.99
C TYR A 103 -8.92 3.11 3.89
N ILE A 104 -8.53 2.69 2.69
CA ILE A 104 -7.93 1.37 2.42
C ILE A 104 -6.65 1.60 1.62
N LEU A 105 -5.51 1.18 2.18
CA LEU A 105 -4.23 1.19 1.46
C LEU A 105 -4.13 -0.07 0.59
N LEU A 106 -3.82 0.12 -0.68
CA LEU A 106 -3.70 -0.95 -1.66
C LEU A 106 -2.31 -0.86 -2.31
N PRO A 107 -1.27 -1.47 -1.73
CA PRO A 107 0.01 -1.64 -2.42
C PRO A 107 -0.10 -2.68 -3.55
N CYS A 108 0.61 -2.44 -4.64
CA CYS A 108 0.83 -3.41 -5.71
C CYS A 108 2.31 -3.41 -6.12
N PHE A 109 2.77 -4.50 -6.74
CA PHE A 109 4.10 -4.57 -7.36
C PHE A 109 5.28 -4.42 -6.39
N VAL A 110 5.06 -4.57 -5.08
CA VAL A 110 6.13 -4.59 -4.08
C VAL A 110 6.75 -5.98 -4.09
N ASN A 111 8.06 -6.05 -4.39
CA ASN A 111 8.76 -7.31 -4.49
C ASN A 111 9.27 -7.77 -3.13
N LEU A 112 9.48 -9.09 -2.98
CA LEU A 112 10.26 -9.61 -1.88
C LEU A 112 11.72 -9.16 -2.00
N GLU A 113 12.39 -8.95 -0.87
CA GLU A 113 13.81 -8.61 -0.86
C GLU A 113 14.64 -9.56 -1.76
N GLY A 114 15.45 -8.97 -2.64
CA GLY A 114 16.31 -9.71 -3.57
C GLY A 114 15.56 -10.34 -4.75
N ARG A 115 14.25 -10.09 -4.91
CA ARG A 115 13.43 -10.58 -6.02
C ARG A 115 12.86 -9.43 -6.85
N SER A 116 12.35 -9.77 -8.03
CA SER A 116 11.69 -8.85 -8.95
C SER A 116 10.59 -9.57 -9.74
N GLY A 117 9.75 -8.79 -10.43
CA GLY A 117 8.74 -9.32 -11.36
C GLY A 117 7.37 -9.59 -10.74
N TYR A 118 7.12 -9.20 -9.48
CA TYR A 118 5.80 -9.32 -8.88
C TYR A 118 4.84 -8.29 -9.49
N THR A 119 3.67 -8.77 -9.94
CA THR A 119 2.66 -7.97 -10.67
C THR A 119 1.31 -7.92 -9.96
N GLY A 120 1.21 -8.38 -8.72
CA GLY A 120 -0.03 -8.48 -7.95
C GLY A 120 -0.20 -7.39 -6.87
N GLY A 121 -1.25 -7.56 -6.05
CA GLY A 121 -1.52 -6.73 -4.88
C GLY A 121 -0.90 -7.31 -3.61
N ASN A 122 -0.21 -6.48 -2.83
CA ASN A 122 0.49 -6.90 -1.61
C ASN A 122 -0.44 -6.92 -0.37
N TRP A 123 -1.65 -7.43 -0.51
CA TRP A 123 -2.67 -7.54 0.53
C TRP A 123 -3.47 -8.85 0.37
N GLY A 124 -4.04 -9.34 1.47
CA GLY A 124 -4.82 -10.57 1.49
C GLY A 124 -5.95 -10.55 2.51
N PRO A 125 -6.67 -11.67 2.69
CA PRO A 125 -7.87 -11.74 3.55
C PRO A 125 -7.65 -11.35 5.01
N PHE A 126 -6.41 -11.43 5.50
CA PHE A 126 -6.05 -11.11 6.90
C PHE A 126 -5.32 -9.77 7.03
N SER A 127 -5.13 -9.02 5.93
CA SER A 127 -4.48 -7.72 5.95
C SER A 127 -5.35 -6.71 6.70
N ARG A 128 -4.77 -6.02 7.69
CA ARG A 128 -5.39 -4.85 8.33
C ARG A 128 -4.95 -3.58 7.61
N ASN A 129 -5.33 -3.45 6.33
CA ASN A 129 -4.95 -2.32 5.47
C ASN A 129 -5.98 -1.17 5.48
N MET A 130 -6.94 -1.21 6.41
CA MET A 130 -7.98 -0.21 6.57
C MET A 130 -7.73 0.64 7.82
N PHE A 131 -8.00 1.93 7.74
CA PHE A 131 -7.95 2.84 8.89
C PHE A 131 -8.97 3.97 8.75
N ILE A 132 -9.34 4.58 9.88
CA ILE A 132 -10.17 5.79 9.93
C ILE A 132 -9.25 6.98 10.14
N GLY A 133 -9.47 8.05 9.38
CA GLY A 133 -8.73 9.30 9.52
C GLY A 133 -8.82 9.88 10.94
N LEU A 134 -7.67 10.11 11.57
CA LEU A 134 -7.47 10.84 12.82
C LEU A 134 -7.34 12.34 12.57
#